data_AF-A0A2S2C7S2-F1
#
_entry.id   AF-A0A2S2C7S2-F1
#
_cell.length_a   1.000
_cell.length_b   1.000
_cell.length_c   1.000
_cell.angle_alpha   90.00
_cell.angle_beta   90.00
_cell.angle_gamma   90.00
#
_symmetry.space_group_name_H-M   'P 1'
#
loop_
_entity.id
_entity.type
_entity.pdbx_description
1 polymer ?
#
loop_
_entity_poly.entity_id
_entity_poly.type
_entity_poly.pdbx_seq_one_letter_code
_entity_poly.pdbx_strand_id
1 'polypeptide(L)'
;MDSATVAAYAAILAAVLSAWTAHSVNKRKESADAKQFLRESRQEAYANGLHVLNDVVQALLRLKTALLKPQPDREDVHSRISDIDVKVGFAGQAMTLIYLVGSPEMLPILDDPINKFNEFKNDHLDPFQHRHFPPTGPGESEYPGTGVCEAMVRDSPTLVAELGGLIPTLETFLRDFQQQGRRDLDPDQHPRRIRRLWGASRSRLVRLWGRIVSRNPIREGP
;
A
#
# COMPACT_ATOMS: atom_id res chain seq x y z
N MET A 1 10.60 1.89 -14.49
CA MET A 1 10.99 2.11 -13.09
C MET A 1 12.48 2.36 -13.12
N ASP A 2 12.95 3.53 -12.69
CA ASP A 2 14.39 3.82 -12.76
C ASP A 2 15.12 3.03 -11.68
N SER A 3 16.28 2.48 -12.04
CA SER A 3 17.08 1.59 -11.17
C SER A 3 17.45 2.24 -9.83
N ALA A 4 17.46 3.57 -9.78
CA ALA A 4 17.73 4.35 -8.58
C ALA A 4 16.72 4.10 -7.45
N THR A 5 15.43 3.93 -7.76
CA THR A 5 14.41 3.72 -6.73
C THR A 5 14.52 2.30 -6.15
N VAL A 6 14.73 1.29 -7.00
CA VAL A 6 14.99 -0.10 -6.56
C VAL A 6 16.22 -0.17 -5.66
N ALA A 7 17.29 0.50 -6.06
CA ALA A 7 18.55 0.51 -5.32
C ALA A 7 18.40 1.17 -3.94
N ALA A 8 17.67 2.28 -3.84
CA ALA A 8 17.39 2.94 -2.56
C ALA A 8 16.62 2.02 -1.60
N TYR A 9 15.59 1.32 -2.09
CA TYR A 9 14.82 0.36 -1.29
C TYR A 9 15.65 -0.84 -0.85
N ALA A 10 16.45 -1.41 -1.74
CA ALA A 10 17.34 -2.52 -1.42
C ALA A 10 18.39 -2.10 -0.37
N ALA A 11 18.91 -0.88 -0.46
CA ALA A 11 19.84 -0.33 0.51
C ALA A 11 19.18 -0.12 1.88
N ILE A 12 17.93 0.37 1.93
CA ILE A 12 17.18 0.53 3.19
C ILE A 12 16.92 -0.84 3.83
N LEU A 13 16.44 -1.84 3.07
CA LEU A 13 16.21 -3.19 3.58
C LEU A 13 17.51 -3.84 4.08
N ALA A 14 18.59 -3.71 3.33
CA ALA A 14 19.91 -4.23 3.71
C ALA A 14 20.45 -3.52 4.96
N ALA A 15 20.28 -2.20 5.07
CA ALA A 15 20.69 -1.42 6.25
C ALA A 15 19.88 -1.82 7.49
N VAL A 16 18.55 -1.98 7.37
CA VAL A 16 17.68 -2.43 8.47
C VAL A 16 18.04 -3.84 8.93
N LEU A 17 18.32 -4.76 8.00
CA LEU A 17 18.73 -6.13 8.31
C LEU A 17 20.15 -6.18 8.92
N SER A 18 21.07 -5.34 8.45
CA SER A 18 22.45 -5.28 8.94
C SER A 18 22.54 -4.61 10.31
N ALA A 19 21.73 -3.58 10.55
CA ALA A 19 21.60 -2.98 11.89
C ALA A 19 20.99 -3.96 12.89
N TRP A 20 20.09 -4.85 12.44
CA TRP A 20 19.50 -5.90 13.28
C TRP A 20 20.51 -6.98 13.69
N THR A 21 21.36 -7.43 12.78
CA THR A 21 22.42 -8.39 13.12
C THR A 21 23.44 -7.77 14.06
N ALA A 22 23.85 -6.53 13.82
CA ALA A 22 24.73 -5.78 14.72
C ALA A 22 24.12 -5.61 16.13
N HIS A 23 22.82 -5.28 16.23
CA HIS A 23 22.09 -5.10 17.49
C HIS A 23 22.04 -6.36 18.38
N SER A 24 22.13 -7.55 17.79
CA SER A 24 22.13 -8.79 18.57
C SER A 24 23.43 -9.00 19.37
N VAL A 25 24.51 -8.28 19.03
CA VAL A 25 25.87 -8.58 19.50
C VAL A 25 26.39 -7.64 20.61
N ASN A 26 25.89 -6.39 20.76
CA ASN A 26 26.48 -5.43 21.72
C ASN A 26 25.43 -4.60 22.50
N LYS A 27 25.31 -4.80 23.82
CA LYS A 27 24.11 -4.37 24.58
C LYS A 27 24.17 -3.06 25.38
N ARG A 28 25.29 -2.32 25.48
CA ARG A 28 25.38 -1.18 26.44
C ARG A 28 25.76 0.20 25.89
N LYS A 29 26.73 0.33 24.97
CA LYS A 29 27.03 1.62 24.31
C LYS A 29 26.16 1.87 23.07
N GLU A 30 25.78 0.81 22.37
CA GLU A 30 24.90 0.83 21.19
C GLU A 30 23.43 1.19 21.49
N SER A 31 23.03 1.42 22.75
CA SER A 31 21.64 1.70 23.08
C SER A 31 21.16 3.07 22.60
N ALA A 32 22.03 4.08 22.54
CA ALA A 32 21.69 5.41 22.04
C ALA A 32 21.69 5.40 20.50
N ASP A 33 22.77 4.92 19.88
CA ASP A 33 22.92 4.86 18.43
C ASP A 33 21.87 3.95 17.77
N ALA A 34 21.55 2.80 18.36
CA ALA A 34 20.50 1.92 17.83
C ALA A 34 19.09 2.52 18.01
N LYS A 35 18.85 3.29 19.08
CA LYS A 35 17.57 4.02 19.25
C LYS A 35 17.45 5.14 18.23
N GLN A 36 18.55 5.85 17.96
CA GLN A 36 18.60 6.90 16.97
C GLN A 36 18.40 6.34 15.56
N PHE A 37 19.11 5.26 15.19
CA PHE A 37 18.93 4.56 13.93
C PHE A 37 17.50 4.06 13.74
N LEU A 38 16.90 3.44 14.77
CA LEU A 38 15.50 2.99 14.71
C LEU A 38 14.53 4.17 14.57
N ARG A 39 14.81 5.31 15.20
CA ARG A 39 14.00 6.53 15.07
C ARG A 39 14.07 7.09 13.65
N GLU A 40 15.28 7.20 13.09
CA GLU A 40 15.50 7.64 11.71
C GLU A 40 14.83 6.69 10.71
N SER A 41 15.00 5.38 10.89
CA SER A 41 14.35 4.34 10.08
C SER A 41 12.82 4.42 10.16
N ARG A 42 12.25 4.67 11.34
CA ARG A 42 10.80 4.88 11.52
C ARG A 42 10.34 6.16 10.83
N GLN A 43 11.08 7.24 10.99
CA GLN A 43 10.74 8.52 10.38
C GLN A 43 10.69 8.39 8.86
N GLU A 44 11.68 7.74 8.27
CA GLU A 44 11.72 7.46 6.84
C GLU A 44 10.58 6.53 6.40
N ALA A 45 10.39 5.40 7.08
CA ALA A 45 9.32 4.45 6.76
C ALA A 45 7.92 5.09 6.88
N TYR A 46 7.70 5.94 7.88
CA TYR A 46 6.42 6.61 8.08
C TYR A 46 6.20 7.74 7.08
N ALA A 47 7.24 8.51 6.75
CA ALA A 47 7.15 9.54 5.72
C ALA A 47 6.86 8.92 4.34
N ASN A 48 7.59 7.87 3.98
CA ASN A 48 7.38 7.13 2.73
C ASN A 48 6.00 6.47 2.71
N GLY A 49 5.62 5.81 3.80
CA GLY A 49 4.29 5.20 3.94
C GLY A 49 3.17 6.21 3.74
N LEU A 50 3.23 7.35 4.42
CA LEU A 50 2.23 8.41 4.28
C LEU A 50 2.12 8.90 2.83
N HIS A 51 3.27 9.11 2.16
CA HIS A 51 3.30 9.55 0.78
C HIS A 51 2.63 8.54 -0.15
N VAL A 52 3.02 7.28 -0.08
CA VAL A 52 2.51 6.23 -0.98
C VAL A 52 1.04 5.90 -0.70
N LEU A 53 0.62 5.88 0.57
CA LEU A 53 -0.78 5.65 0.93
C LEU A 53 -1.68 6.82 0.48
N ASN A 54 -1.19 8.06 0.57
CA ASN A 54 -1.88 9.22 0.02
C ASN A 54 -2.00 9.13 -1.51
N ASP A 55 -0.97 8.64 -2.19
CA ASP A 55 -0.99 8.40 -3.63
C ASP A 55 -2.09 7.42 -4.05
N VAL A 56 -2.32 6.35 -3.28
CA VAL A 56 -3.45 5.42 -3.51
C VAL A 56 -4.79 6.16 -3.40
N VAL A 57 -4.98 6.98 -2.36
CA VAL A 57 -6.21 7.76 -2.20
C VAL A 57 -6.42 8.72 -3.37
N GLN A 58 -5.37 9.40 -3.82
CA GLN A 58 -5.44 10.29 -4.98
C GLN A 58 -5.77 9.53 -6.28
N ALA A 59 -5.25 8.32 -6.46
CA ALA A 59 -5.58 7.49 -7.62
C ALA A 59 -7.05 7.03 -7.61
N LEU A 60 -7.59 6.67 -6.44
CA LEU A 60 -9.01 6.36 -6.26
C LEU A 60 -9.90 7.57 -6.52
N LEU A 61 -9.53 8.77 -6.04
CA LEU A 61 -10.21 10.03 -6.34
C LEU A 61 -10.22 10.34 -7.84
N ARG A 62 -9.09 10.13 -8.50
CA ARG A 62 -8.95 10.28 -9.95
C ARG A 62 -9.86 9.31 -10.70
N LEU A 63 -9.90 8.04 -10.30
CA LEU A 63 -10.82 7.06 -10.90
C LEU A 63 -12.28 7.50 -10.70
N LYS A 64 -12.67 7.85 -9.47
CA LYS A 64 -14.02 8.35 -9.16
C LYS A 64 -14.41 9.53 -10.05
N THR A 65 -13.50 10.48 -10.24
CA THR A 65 -13.72 11.67 -11.08
C THR A 65 -13.92 11.30 -12.56
N ALA A 66 -13.18 10.31 -13.07
CA ALA A 66 -13.35 9.85 -14.45
C ALA A 66 -14.71 9.16 -14.67
N LEU A 67 -15.14 8.36 -13.69
CA LEU A 67 -16.43 7.64 -13.74
C LEU A 67 -17.64 8.56 -13.55
N LEU A 68 -17.46 9.74 -12.95
CA LEU A 68 -18.51 10.75 -12.78
C LEU A 68 -18.79 11.58 -14.04
N LYS A 69 -17.95 11.47 -15.08
CA LYS A 69 -18.21 12.14 -16.36
C LYS A 69 -19.51 11.58 -16.98
N PRO A 70 -20.35 12.41 -17.63
CA PRO A 70 -21.57 11.93 -18.30
C PRO A 70 -21.33 10.80 -19.30
N GLN A 71 -20.14 10.80 -19.91
CA GLN A 71 -19.63 9.74 -20.76
C GLN A 71 -18.20 9.44 -20.31
N PRO A 72 -17.97 8.45 -19.43
CA PRO A 72 -16.64 8.09 -19.01
C PRO A 72 -15.83 7.57 -20.20
N ASP A 73 -14.61 8.08 -20.35
CA ASP A 73 -13.68 7.63 -21.37
C ASP A 73 -13.08 6.29 -20.93
N ARG A 74 -13.21 5.28 -21.78
CA ARG A 74 -12.79 3.90 -21.48
C ARG A 74 -11.27 3.81 -21.26
N GLU A 75 -10.47 4.47 -22.08
CA GLU A 75 -9.01 4.45 -21.98
C GLU A 75 -8.52 5.22 -20.74
N ASP A 76 -9.13 6.38 -20.46
CA ASP A 76 -8.88 7.16 -19.23
C ASP A 76 -9.19 6.33 -17.98
N VAL A 77 -10.33 5.63 -17.95
CA VAL A 77 -10.71 4.75 -16.84
C VAL A 77 -9.74 3.58 -16.71
N HIS A 78 -9.39 2.90 -17.81
CA HIS A 78 -8.42 1.79 -17.79
C HIS A 78 -7.05 2.21 -17.27
N SER A 79 -6.56 3.37 -17.74
CA SER A 79 -5.29 3.95 -17.30
C SER A 79 -5.29 4.23 -15.80
N ARG A 80 -6.40 4.76 -15.26
CA ARG A 80 -6.54 5.05 -13.82
C ARG A 80 -6.62 3.78 -12.97
N ILE A 81 -7.28 2.73 -13.45
CA ILE A 81 -7.29 1.42 -12.77
C ILE A 81 -5.86 0.86 -12.72
N SER A 82 -5.14 0.92 -13.84
CA SER A 82 -3.74 0.49 -13.91
C SER A 82 -2.83 1.29 -12.96
N ASP A 83 -3.03 2.61 -12.86
CA ASP A 83 -2.31 3.48 -11.91
C ASP A 83 -2.58 3.08 -10.45
N ILE A 84 -3.82 2.71 -10.12
CA ILE A 84 -4.17 2.20 -8.79
C ILE A 84 -3.39 0.91 -8.49
N ASP A 85 -3.34 -0.06 -9.39
CA ASP A 85 -2.62 -1.32 -9.16
C ASP A 85 -1.12 -1.10 -8.91
N VAL A 86 -0.49 -0.21 -9.67
CA VAL A 86 0.91 0.17 -9.47
C VAL A 86 1.12 0.79 -8.09
N LYS A 87 0.27 1.74 -7.70
CA LYS A 87 0.36 2.44 -6.41
C LYS A 87 0.07 1.52 -5.22
N VAL A 88 -0.84 0.57 -5.36
CA VAL A 88 -1.12 -0.47 -4.37
C VAL A 88 0.10 -1.37 -4.19
N GLY A 89 0.80 -1.71 -5.27
CA GLY A 89 2.08 -2.44 -5.20
C GLY A 89 3.11 -1.70 -4.35
N PHE A 90 3.29 -0.40 -4.59
CA PHE A 90 4.18 0.43 -3.76
C PHE A 90 3.70 0.55 -2.31
N ALA A 91 2.39 0.69 -2.09
CA ALA A 91 1.82 0.75 -0.75
C ALA A 91 2.11 -0.52 0.04
N GLY A 92 1.99 -1.70 -0.60
CA GLY A 92 2.34 -2.98 0.00
C GLY A 92 3.80 -3.05 0.47
N GLN A 93 4.72 -2.51 -0.32
CA GLN A 93 6.14 -2.42 0.04
C GLN A 93 6.37 -1.46 1.21
N ALA A 94 5.78 -0.27 1.17
CA ALA A 94 5.90 0.71 2.24
C ALA A 94 5.32 0.19 3.57
N MET A 95 4.15 -0.47 3.51
CA MET A 95 3.56 -1.12 4.68
C MET A 95 4.47 -2.20 5.25
N THR A 96 5.14 -2.99 4.41
CA THR A 96 6.12 -4.00 4.87
C THR A 96 7.25 -3.39 5.69
N LEU A 97 7.78 -2.24 5.26
CA LEU A 97 8.79 -1.50 6.04
C LEU A 97 8.23 -1.05 7.38
N ILE A 98 7.02 -0.50 7.40
CA ILE A 98 6.32 -0.09 8.63
C ILE A 98 6.12 -1.28 9.57
N TYR A 99 5.72 -2.46 9.07
CA TYR A 99 5.63 -3.69 9.88
C TYR A 99 6.97 -4.09 10.51
N LEU A 100 8.10 -3.76 9.88
CA LEU A 100 9.43 -4.11 10.37
C LEU A 100 9.97 -3.13 11.41
N VAL A 101 9.75 -1.83 11.22
CA VAL A 101 10.36 -0.77 12.05
C VAL A 101 9.37 -0.12 13.01
N GLY A 102 8.07 -0.23 12.74
CA GLY A 102 7.01 0.46 13.47
C GLY A 102 6.76 -0.08 14.87
N SER A 103 5.97 0.66 15.65
CA SER A 103 5.53 0.21 16.97
C SER A 103 4.48 -0.90 16.89
N PRO A 104 4.28 -1.70 17.95
CA PRO A 104 3.15 -2.62 18.05
C PRO A 104 1.79 -1.93 17.86
N GLU A 105 1.65 -0.70 18.33
CA GLU A 105 0.43 0.11 18.25
C GLU A 105 0.11 0.55 16.81
N MET A 106 1.11 0.54 15.91
CA MET A 106 0.90 0.81 14.49
C MET A 106 0.20 -0.34 13.76
N LEU A 107 0.34 -1.59 14.23
CA LEU A 107 -0.13 -2.77 13.50
C LEU A 107 -1.67 -2.81 13.32
N PRO A 108 -2.49 -2.55 14.35
CA PRO A 108 -3.94 -2.53 14.19
C PRO A 108 -4.42 -1.42 13.25
N ILE A 109 -3.66 -0.32 13.15
CA ILE A 109 -3.98 0.81 12.27
C ILE A 109 -3.79 0.42 10.79
N LEU A 110 -2.87 -0.50 10.50
CA LEU A 110 -2.58 -0.96 9.14
C LEU A 110 -3.51 -2.09 8.68
N ASP A 111 -3.93 -2.99 9.57
CA ASP A 111 -4.66 -4.19 9.17
C ASP A 111 -6.08 -3.86 8.63
N ASP A 112 -6.81 -2.96 9.29
CA ASP A 112 -8.18 -2.56 8.92
C ASP A 112 -8.31 -1.96 7.51
N PRO A 113 -7.52 -0.96 7.09
CA PRO A 113 -7.62 -0.37 5.76
C PRO A 113 -7.19 -1.34 4.64
N ILE A 114 -6.24 -2.24 4.90
CA ILE A 114 -5.83 -3.28 3.93
C ILE A 114 -7.01 -4.19 3.63
N ASN A 115 -7.72 -4.65 4.67
CA ASN A 115 -8.88 -5.51 4.50
C ASN A 115 -9.99 -4.82 3.71
N LYS A 116 -10.33 -3.57 4.07
CA LYS A 116 -11.35 -2.80 3.35
C LYS A 116 -10.98 -2.51 1.90
N PHE A 117 -9.70 -2.22 1.62
CA PHE A 117 -9.24 -2.04 0.25
C PHE A 117 -9.34 -3.35 -0.54
N ASN A 118 -8.97 -4.49 0.06
CA ASN A 118 -9.07 -5.80 -0.59
C ASN A 118 -10.52 -6.21 -0.85
N GLU A 119 -11.44 -5.96 0.08
CA GLU A 119 -12.88 -6.13 -0.10
C GLU A 119 -13.38 -5.31 -1.28
N PHE A 120 -13.09 -4.00 -1.30
CA PHE A 120 -13.43 -3.15 -2.44
C PHE A 120 -12.84 -3.66 -3.76
N LYS A 121 -11.57 -4.08 -3.75
CA LYS A 121 -10.90 -4.57 -4.94
C LYS A 121 -11.59 -5.83 -5.49
N ASN A 122 -11.82 -6.82 -4.63
CA ASN A 122 -12.39 -8.10 -5.04
C ASN A 122 -13.88 -8.01 -5.41
N ASP A 123 -14.64 -7.19 -4.69
CA ASP A 123 -16.10 -7.16 -4.81
C ASP A 123 -16.57 -6.13 -5.85
N HIS A 124 -15.75 -5.12 -6.17
CA HIS A 124 -16.15 -4.00 -7.02
C HIS A 124 -15.16 -3.70 -8.15
N LEU A 125 -13.87 -3.46 -7.82
CA LEU A 125 -12.90 -3.01 -8.83
C LEU A 125 -12.56 -4.10 -9.84
N ASP A 126 -12.18 -5.28 -9.39
CA ASP A 126 -11.81 -6.40 -10.26
C ASP A 126 -13.01 -6.86 -11.11
N PRO A 127 -14.23 -7.04 -10.57
CA PRO A 127 -15.40 -7.36 -11.37
C PRO A 127 -15.73 -6.29 -12.43
N PHE A 128 -15.60 -5.00 -12.08
CA PHE A 128 -15.77 -3.91 -13.03
C PHE A 128 -14.71 -3.99 -14.14
N GLN A 129 -13.45 -4.25 -13.76
CA GLN A 129 -12.36 -4.37 -14.71
C GLN A 129 -12.56 -5.53 -15.68
N HIS A 130 -12.90 -6.72 -15.17
CA HIS A 130 -13.14 -7.90 -15.99
C HIS A 130 -14.30 -7.71 -16.99
N ARG A 131 -15.33 -6.95 -16.60
CA ARG A 131 -16.49 -6.69 -17.44
C ARG A 131 -16.20 -5.70 -18.58
N HIS A 132 -15.40 -4.67 -18.32
CA HIS A 132 -15.18 -3.56 -19.27
C HIS A 132 -13.81 -3.61 -19.99
N PHE A 133 -12.87 -4.39 -19.47
CA PHE A 133 -11.51 -4.57 -19.97
C PHE A 133 -11.13 -6.06 -19.96
N PRO A 134 -11.88 -6.93 -20.68
CA PRO A 134 -11.53 -8.33 -20.76
C PRO A 134 -10.14 -8.50 -21.38
N PRO A 135 -9.33 -9.49 -20.94
CA PRO A 135 -8.04 -9.75 -21.55
C PRO A 135 -8.25 -10.16 -23.01
N THR A 136 -7.80 -9.32 -23.96
CA THR A 136 -7.74 -9.68 -25.38
C THR A 136 -6.65 -10.71 -25.60
N GLY A 137 -7.00 -11.82 -26.27
CA GLY A 137 -6.03 -12.83 -26.68
C GLY A 137 -5.00 -12.31 -27.68
N PRO A 138 -3.86 -12.99 -27.86
CA PRO A 138 -2.89 -12.63 -28.88
C PRO A 138 -3.52 -12.80 -30.28
N GLY A 139 -3.85 -11.68 -30.93
CA GLY A 139 -4.39 -11.64 -32.30
C GLY A 139 -5.67 -10.83 -32.49
N GLU A 140 -6.39 -10.47 -31.42
CA GLU A 140 -7.61 -9.67 -31.51
C GLU A 140 -7.32 -8.19 -31.19
N SER A 141 -6.59 -7.55 -32.10
CA SER A 141 -6.43 -6.09 -32.14
C SER A 141 -7.58 -5.47 -32.92
N GLU A 142 -8.81 -5.60 -32.40
CA GLU A 142 -9.93 -4.77 -32.83
C GLU A 142 -10.93 -4.69 -31.68
N TYR A 143 -10.59 -3.94 -30.64
CA TYR A 143 -11.65 -3.32 -29.85
C TYR A 143 -12.39 -2.38 -30.81
N PRO A 144 -13.70 -2.52 -31.03
CA PRO A 144 -14.43 -1.53 -31.80
C PRO A 144 -14.18 -0.17 -31.15
N GLY A 145 -13.57 0.71 -31.94
CA GLY A 145 -12.95 1.94 -31.47
C GLY A 145 -13.92 2.83 -30.70
N THR A 146 -13.35 3.64 -29.80
CA THR A 146 -13.86 4.98 -29.47
C THR A 146 -15.39 5.06 -29.36
N GLY A 147 -15.95 4.32 -28.40
CA GLY A 147 -17.38 4.34 -28.12
C GLY A 147 -17.62 4.48 -26.63
N VAL A 148 -18.52 5.40 -26.26
CA VAL A 148 -19.15 5.45 -24.94
C VAL A 148 -19.62 4.03 -24.60
N CYS A 149 -19.01 3.38 -23.62
CA CYS A 149 -19.57 2.11 -23.15
C CYS A 149 -20.85 2.44 -22.38
N GLU A 150 -22.02 2.36 -23.02
CA GLU A 150 -23.31 2.46 -22.34
C GLU A 150 -23.38 1.53 -21.12
N ALA A 151 -22.77 0.35 -21.23
CA ALA A 151 -22.58 -0.58 -20.12
C ALA A 151 -21.75 0.03 -18.97
N MET A 152 -20.69 0.79 -19.28
CA MET A 152 -19.87 1.49 -18.29
C MET A 152 -20.65 2.67 -17.70
N VAL A 153 -21.42 3.42 -18.48
CA VAL A 153 -22.31 4.48 -17.96
C VAL A 153 -23.33 3.90 -16.97
N ARG A 154 -23.89 2.73 -17.26
CA ARG A 154 -24.83 2.03 -16.39
C ARG A 154 -24.17 1.51 -15.11
N ASP A 155 -22.95 0.99 -15.20
CA ASP A 155 -22.29 0.28 -14.09
C ASP A 155 -21.42 1.22 -13.22
N SER A 156 -20.99 2.37 -13.75
CA SER A 156 -20.17 3.38 -13.04
C SER A 156 -20.78 3.91 -11.75
N PRO A 157 -22.09 4.20 -11.64
CA PRO A 157 -22.69 4.73 -10.41
C PRO A 157 -22.47 3.84 -9.20
N THR A 158 -22.51 2.52 -9.36
CA THR A 158 -22.25 1.56 -8.28
C THR A 158 -20.79 1.67 -7.82
N LEU A 159 -19.83 1.63 -8.75
CA LEU A 159 -18.41 1.76 -8.41
C LEU A 159 -18.09 3.13 -7.76
N VAL A 160 -18.74 4.19 -8.22
CA VAL A 160 -18.62 5.54 -7.64
C VAL A 160 -19.16 5.60 -6.21
N ALA A 161 -20.26 4.90 -5.92
CA ALA A 161 -20.83 4.83 -4.57
C ALA A 161 -19.86 4.11 -3.61
N GLU A 162 -19.28 2.98 -4.04
CA GLU A 162 -18.32 2.21 -3.25
C GLU A 162 -17.01 3.00 -3.02
N LEU A 163 -16.51 3.69 -4.05
CA LEU A 163 -15.42 4.66 -3.90
C LEU A 163 -15.78 5.78 -2.92
N GLY A 164 -17.05 6.18 -2.86
CA GLY A 164 -17.60 7.14 -1.90
C GLY A 164 -17.54 6.67 -0.44
N GLY A 165 -17.62 5.37 -0.18
CA GLY A 165 -17.42 4.80 1.16
C GLY A 165 -15.95 4.53 1.50
N LEU A 166 -15.17 4.06 0.53
CA LEU A 166 -13.77 3.70 0.74
C LEU A 166 -12.87 4.93 0.95
N ILE A 167 -12.98 5.97 0.11
CA ILE A 167 -12.07 7.13 0.15
C ILE A 167 -12.07 7.81 1.53
N PRO A 168 -13.22 8.18 2.14
CA PRO A 168 -13.23 8.76 3.48
C PRO A 168 -12.66 7.83 4.56
N THR A 169 -12.83 6.52 4.38
CA THR A 169 -12.26 5.53 5.29
C THR A 169 -10.74 5.54 5.22
N LEU A 170 -10.16 5.55 4.01
CA LEU A 170 -8.72 5.63 3.82
C LEU A 170 -8.15 6.97 4.28
N GLU A 171 -8.86 8.08 4.09
CA GLU A 171 -8.46 9.39 4.62
C GLU A 171 -8.46 9.41 6.16
N THR A 172 -9.42 8.73 6.80
CA THR A 172 -9.43 8.57 8.26
C THR A 172 -8.22 7.76 8.72
N PHE A 173 -7.95 6.65 8.05
CA PHE A 173 -6.75 5.87 8.29
C PHE A 173 -5.46 6.69 8.14
N LEU A 174 -5.33 7.51 7.08
CA LEU A 174 -4.14 8.36 6.89
C LEU A 174 -3.92 9.32 8.07
N ARG A 175 -5.01 9.86 8.64
CA ARG A 175 -4.95 10.71 9.85
C ARG A 175 -4.50 9.92 11.07
N ASP A 176 -5.06 8.73 11.28
CA ASP A 176 -4.71 7.85 12.41
C ASP A 176 -3.27 7.36 12.33
N PHE A 177 -2.84 6.97 11.12
CA PHE A 177 -1.46 6.61 10.80
C PHE A 177 -0.50 7.75 11.11
N GLN A 178 -0.82 8.97 10.66
CA GLN A 178 0.00 10.15 10.93
C GLN A 178 0.06 10.45 12.44
N GLN A 179 -1.06 10.35 13.15
CA GLN A 179 -1.11 10.59 14.59
C GLN A 179 -0.28 9.56 15.36
N GLN A 180 -0.41 8.29 15.03
CA GLN A 180 0.38 7.24 15.67
C GLN A 180 1.87 7.36 15.30
N GLY A 181 2.17 7.71 14.04
CA GLY A 181 3.54 7.96 13.61
C GLY A 181 4.21 9.07 14.41
N ARG A 182 3.48 10.15 14.74
CA ARG A 182 3.96 11.20 15.64
C ARG A 182 4.22 10.67 17.05
N ARG A 183 3.30 9.89 17.63
CA ARG A 183 3.47 9.28 18.96
C ARG A 183 4.67 8.35 19.04
N ASP A 184 4.93 7.60 17.97
CA ASP A 184 6.05 6.68 17.88
C ASP A 184 7.42 7.34 17.73
N LEU A 185 7.43 8.57 17.19
CA LEU A 185 8.63 9.40 17.00
C LEU A 185 8.89 10.35 18.18
N ASP A 186 7.91 10.49 19.09
CA ASP A 186 7.98 11.26 20.32
C ASP A 186 8.37 10.36 21.52
N PRO A 187 9.60 10.44 22.02
CA PRO A 187 10.10 9.56 23.08
C PRO A 187 9.40 9.74 24.43
N ASP A 188 8.63 10.82 24.63
CA ASP A 188 8.01 11.14 25.91
C ASP A 188 6.59 10.53 26.08
N GLN A 189 6.05 9.86 25.05
CA GLN A 189 4.66 9.37 25.04
C GLN A 189 4.45 7.85 25.19
N HIS A 190 5.50 7.03 25.29
CA HIS A 190 5.35 5.56 25.26
C HIS A 190 5.38 4.88 26.66
N PRO A 191 4.25 4.28 27.13
CA PRO A 191 4.25 3.47 28.34
C PRO A 191 4.96 2.12 28.13
N ARG A 192 5.89 1.79 29.05
CA ARG A 192 6.92 0.72 28.98
C ARG A 192 6.47 -0.74 28.80
N ARG A 193 5.21 -1.06 28.46
CA ARG A 193 4.63 -2.38 28.76
C ARG A 193 4.62 -3.46 27.66
N ILE A 194 4.95 -3.20 26.40
CA ILE A 194 4.71 -4.19 25.33
C ILE A 194 5.98 -4.56 24.56
N ARG A 195 6.86 -5.37 25.17
CA ARG A 195 8.06 -5.93 24.51
C ARG A 195 8.01 -7.45 24.30
N ARG A 196 7.14 -8.19 25.00
CA ARG A 196 7.14 -9.67 25.02
C ARG A 196 6.21 -10.34 24.00
N LEU A 197 5.17 -9.66 23.52
CA LEU A 197 4.23 -10.22 22.54
C LEU A 197 4.72 -10.13 21.07
N TRP A 198 5.79 -9.36 20.83
CA TRP A 198 6.21 -8.92 19.51
C TRP A 198 7.00 -9.98 18.69
N GLY A 199 7.65 -10.93 19.36
CA GLY A 199 8.42 -11.98 18.68
C GLY A 199 7.56 -13.03 17.95
N ALA A 200 6.36 -13.33 18.45
CA ALA A 200 5.55 -14.43 17.93
C ALA A 200 4.68 -14.02 16.72
N SER A 201 4.13 -12.80 16.72
CA SER A 201 3.26 -12.30 15.65
C SER A 201 4.06 -11.96 14.38
N ARG A 202 5.28 -11.44 14.53
CA ARG A 202 6.14 -11.01 13.41
C ARG A 202 6.60 -12.17 12.52
N SER A 203 6.93 -13.33 13.12
CA SER A 203 7.28 -14.54 12.36
C SER A 203 6.09 -15.20 11.66
N ARG A 204 4.84 -14.91 12.05
CA ARG A 204 3.65 -15.40 11.33
C ARG A 204 3.31 -14.49 10.15
N LEU A 205 3.39 -13.18 10.32
CA LEU A 205 3.10 -12.20 9.26
C LEU A 205 4.13 -12.26 8.12
N VAL A 206 5.43 -12.38 8.42
CA VAL A 206 6.47 -12.59 7.38
C VAL A 206 6.22 -13.87 6.57
N ARG A 207 5.75 -14.95 7.22
CA ARG A 207 5.41 -16.20 6.53
C ARG A 207 4.12 -16.10 5.71
N LEU A 208 3.13 -15.32 6.18
CA LEU A 208 1.90 -15.08 5.45
C LEU A 208 2.17 -14.24 4.20
N TRP A 209 3.00 -13.21 4.32
CA TRP A 209 3.38 -12.32 3.22
C TRP A 209 4.24 -13.02 2.16
N GLY A 210 5.19 -13.87 2.58
CA GLY A 210 5.95 -14.72 1.67
C GLY A 210 5.06 -15.61 0.79
N ARG A 211 3.87 -16.01 1.28
CA ARG A 211 2.88 -16.76 0.48
C ARG A 211 2.06 -15.89 -0.45
N ILE A 212 1.82 -14.63 -0.10
CA ILE A 212 1.06 -13.69 -0.94
C ILE A 212 1.92 -13.21 -2.11
N VAL A 213 3.19 -12.86 -1.86
CA VAL A 213 4.15 -12.48 -2.90
C VAL A 213 4.45 -13.65 -3.84
N SER A 214 4.57 -14.88 -3.32
CA SER A 214 4.78 -16.05 -4.17
C SER A 214 3.60 -16.38 -5.09
N ARG A 215 2.41 -15.82 -4.83
CA ARG A 215 1.18 -16.05 -5.62
C ARG A 215 0.94 -14.98 -6.68
N ASN A 216 1.62 -13.84 -6.61
CA ASN A 216 1.61 -12.79 -7.63
C ASN A 216 3.05 -12.42 -7.98
N PRO A 217 3.77 -13.26 -8.74
CA PRO A 217 5.07 -12.85 -9.26
C PRO A 217 4.85 -11.62 -10.15
N ILE A 218 5.48 -10.51 -9.78
CA ILE A 218 5.65 -9.37 -10.68
C ILE A 218 6.35 -9.95 -11.91
N ARG A 219 5.60 -10.10 -13.01
CA ARG A 219 6.17 -10.46 -14.31
C ARG A 219 7.08 -9.31 -14.69
N GLU A 220 8.38 -9.50 -14.48
CA GLU A 220 9.39 -8.76 -15.20
C GLU A 220 9.19 -9.08 -16.70
N GLY A 221 8.60 -8.13 -17.43
CA GLY A 221 8.57 -8.15 -18.89
C GLY A 221 9.94 -7.72 -19.45
N PRO A 222 10.21 -8.10 -20.70
CA PRO A 222 11.46 -8.69 -21.20
C PRO A 222 12.71 -7.83 -21.11
#